data_AF-A0A6B1BNT6-F1
#
_entry.id   AF-A0A6B1BNT6-F1
#
_cell.length_a   1.000
_cell.length_b   1.000
_cell.length_c   1.000
_cell.angle_alpha   90.00
_cell.angle_beta   90.00
_cell.angle_gamma   90.00
#
_symmetry.space_group_name_H-M   'P 1'
#
loop_
_entity.id
_entity.type
_entity.pdbx_description
1 polymer ?
#
loop_
_entity_poly.entity_id
_entity_poly.type
_entity_poly.pdbx_seq_one_letter_code
_entity_poly.pdbx_strand_id
1 'polypeptide(L)' 'MMYWTDTRTHKIQRANLDGSNIEDLISTGLRSPRCIALDLSGETGLHSSP' A
#
# COMPACT_ATOMS: atom_id res chain seq x y z
N MET A 1 4.23 8.75 3.44
CA MET A 1 4.33 7.73 2.38
C MET A 1 3.05 7.76 1.57
N MET A 2 3.11 7.57 0.26
CA MET A 2 1.94 7.34 -0.59
C MET A 2 1.94 5.91 -1.11
N TYR A 3 0.75 5.33 -1.27
CA TYR A 3 0.53 4.00 -1.83
C TYR A 3 -0.55 4.09 -2.90
N TRP A 4 -0.38 3.38 -4.01
CA TRP A 4 -1.38 3.37 -5.09
C TRP A 4 -1.39 2.03 -5.84
N THR A 5 -2.51 1.79 -6.50
CA THR A 5 -2.65 0.74 -7.51
C THR A 5 -2.36 1.33 -8.89
N ASP A 6 -1.45 0.72 -9.66
CA ASP A 6 -1.27 1.02 -11.07
C ASP A 6 -1.95 -0.07 -11.90
N THR A 7 -3.13 0.25 -12.40
CA THR A 7 -3.91 -0.66 -13.26
C THR A 7 -3.22 -0.93 -14.60
N ARG A 8 -2.45 0.03 -15.13
CA ARG A 8 -1.83 -0.05 -16.45
C ARG A 8 -0.62 -0.97 -16.44
N THR A 9 0.18 -0.94 -15.37
CA THR A 9 1.37 -1.79 -15.24
C THR A 9 1.13 -3.03 -14.36
N HIS A 10 -0.08 -3.17 -13.81
CA HIS A 10 -0.48 -4.28 -12.92
C HIS A 10 0.36 -4.35 -11.65
N LYS A 11 0.50 -3.20 -10.98
CA LYS A 11 1.34 -3.07 -9.78
C LYS A 11 0.61 -2.47 -8.60
N ILE A 12 1.13 -2.74 -7.42
CA ILE A 12 0.92 -1.92 -6.23
C ILE A 12 2.27 -1.31 -5.89
N GLN A 13 2.30 0.00 -5.72
CA GLN A 13 3.54 0.76 -5.55
C GLN A 13 3.45 1.69 -4.34
N ARG A 14 4.62 2.10 -3.85
CA ARG A 14 4.76 3.17 -2.85
C ARG A 14 5.82 4.17 -3.24
N ALA A 15 5.78 5.34 -2.61
CA ALA A 15 6.80 6.37 -2.70
C ALA A 15 6.74 7.30 -1.49
N ASN A 16 7.76 8.15 -1.37
CA ASN A 16 7.68 9.33 -0.50
C ASN A 16 6.57 10.28 -1.00
N LEU A 17 6.07 11.15 -0.10
CA LEU A 17 5.02 12.11 -0.46
C LEU A 17 5.48 13.18 -1.46
N ASP A 18 6.80 13.37 -1.60
CA ASP A 18 7.42 14.23 -2.61
C ASP A 18 7.58 13.54 -3.98
N GLY A 19 7.13 12.29 -4.12
CA GLY A 19 7.23 11.50 -5.35
C GLY A 19 8.57 10.78 -5.53
N SER A 20 9.54 10.95 -4.63
CA SER A 20 10.82 10.24 -4.69
C SER A 20 10.70 8.79 -4.20
N ASN A 21 11.70 7.96 -4.54
CA ASN A 21 11.84 6.58 -4.07
C ASN A 21 10.63 5.68 -4.38
N ILE A 22 10.21 5.65 -5.66
CA ILE A 22 9.18 4.73 -6.13
C ILE A 22 9.65 3.29 -5.98
N GLU A 23 8.83 2.44 -5.37
CA GLU A 23 9.08 1.02 -5.18
C GLU A 23 7.86 0.18 -5.59
N ASP A 24 8.11 -0.91 -6.32
CA ASP A 24 7.12 -1.92 -6.66
C ASP A 24 6.95 -2.91 -5.51
N LEU A 25 5.82 -2.83 -4.79
CA LEU A 25 5.52 -3.73 -3.68
C LEU A 25 4.97 -5.07 -4.16
N ILE A 26 4.12 -5.04 -5.19
CA ILE A 26 3.60 -6.22 -5.87
C ILE A 26 3.67 -5.97 -7.37
N SER A 27 4.35 -6.86 -8.09
CA SER A 27 4.59 -6.74 -9.54
C SER A 27 4.17 -7.98 -10.34
N THR A 28 3.64 -9.01 -9.69
CA THR A 28 3.17 -10.25 -10.33
C THR A 28 1.81 -10.67 -9.77
N GLY A 29 1.06 -11.47 -10.54
CA GLY A 29 -0.24 -12.02 -10.11
C GLY A 29 -1.42 -11.05 -10.13
N LEU A 30 -1.20 -9.79 -10.49
CA LEU A 30 -2.26 -8.77 -10.64
C LEU A 30 -2.73 -8.67 -12.10
N ARG A 31 -4.04 -8.44 -12.30
CA ARG A 31 -4.63 -8.19 -13.63
C ARG A 31 -5.20 -6.79 -13.81
N SER A 32 -5.87 -6.25 -12.80
CA SER A 32 -6.47 -4.91 -12.85
C SER A 32 -6.72 -4.40 -11.43
N PRO A 33 -5.66 -4.10 -10.66
CA PRO A 33 -5.83 -3.54 -9.32
C PRO A 33 -6.45 -2.14 -9.43
N ARG A 34 -7.44 -1.83 -8.57
CA ARG A 34 -8.22 -0.57 -8.63
C ARG A 34 -8.35 0.17 -7.30
N CYS A 35 -8.39 -0.55 -6.19
CA CYS A 35 -8.62 0.01 -4.87
C CYS A 35 -7.59 -0.52 -3.88
N ILE A 36 -7.20 0.33 -2.95
CA ILE A 36 -6.36 0.00 -1.81
C ILE A 36 -6.90 0.74 -0.59
N ALA A 37 -6.82 0.10 0.57
CA ALA A 37 -7.07 0.71 1.87
C ALA A 37 -5.81 0.50 2.72
N LEU A 38 -5.52 1.47 3.59
CA LEU A 38 -4.39 1.42 4.50
C LEU A 38 -4.91 1.41 5.93
N ASP A 39 -4.44 0.45 6.71
CA ASP A 39 -4.57 0.47 8.16
C ASP A 39 -3.27 0.99 8.76
N LEU A 40 -3.38 2.04 9.56
CA LEU A 40 -2.27 2.76 10.16
C LEU A 40 -2.17 2.53 11.67
N SER A 41 -2.99 1.63 12.25
CA SER A 41 -2.92 1.31 13.67
C SER A 41 -1.64 0.52 13.99
N GLY A 42 -0.52 1.22 14.00
CA GLY A 42 0.81 0.68 14.28
C GLY A 42 1.10 0.52 15.77
N GLU A 43 0.10 0.28 16.63
CA GLU A 43 0.35 0.05 18.05
C GLU A 43 0.01 -1.38 18.47
N THR A 44 1.02 -2.02 19.07
CA THR A 44 0.92 -3.19 19.95
C THR A 44 0.08 -2.84 21.18
N GLY A 45 -1.22 -2.66 21.00
CA GLY A 45 -2.17 -2.47 22.09
C GLY A 45 -2.71 -3.83 22.49
N LEU A 46 -2.37 -4.27 23.71
CA LEU A 46 -3.21 -5.18 24.46
C LEU A 46 -4.66 -4.68 24.34
N HIS A 47 -5.48 -5.31 23.50
CA HIS A 47 -6.92 -5.15 23.57
C HIS A 47 -7.42 -5.96 24.76
N SER A 48 -6.98 -5.56 25.96
CA SER A 48 -7.58 -5.96 27.21
C SER A 48 -8.49 -4.83 27.66
N SER A 49 -9.80 -5.02 27.49
CA SER A 49 -10.88 -4.72 28.46
C SER A 49 -12.25 -4.83 27.78
N PRO A 50 -13.31 -5.07 28.57
CA PRO A 50 -13.76 -6.32 29.17
C PRO A 50 -14.77 -7.10 28.31
#